data_AF-A0A918SD52-F1
#
_entry.id   AF-A0A918SD52-F1
#
_cell.length_a   1.000
_cell.length_b   1.000
_cell.length_c   1.000
_cell.angle_alpha   90.00
_cell.angle_beta   90.00
_cell.angle_gamma   90.00
#
_symmetry.space_group_name_H-M   'P 1'
#
loop_
_entity.id
_entity.type
_entity.pdbx_description
1 polymer ?
#
loop_
_entity_poly.entity_id
_entity_poly.type
_entity_poly.pdbx_seq_one_letter_code
_entity_poly.pdbx_strand_id
1 'polypeptide(L)'
;MTSGSLGKKLQYAYETDQNDRKQLRSFIGLFSKLNERDDKRLTQVKELSQDRKLLKPMDKFYAAFIYHHSDNSTDYETASKLSAQAAESEKLQDHYQVQWLKKAAYDRYMVSLGKPEKYNTQNSFGIKVE
;
A
#
# COMPACT_ATOMS: atom_id res chain seq x y z
N MET A 1 -12.54 17.98 19.39
CA MET A 1 -12.17 17.48 18.06
C MET A 1 -11.97 15.98 18.16
N THR A 2 -12.97 15.16 17.80
CA THR A 2 -12.88 13.69 17.91
C THR A 2 -12.07 13.13 16.74
N SER A 3 -10.75 13.23 16.89
CA SER A 3 -9.79 12.44 16.10
C SER A 3 -10.17 10.96 16.24
N GLY A 4 -10.69 10.34 15.19
CA GLY A 4 -10.80 8.88 15.14
C GLY A 4 -9.46 8.22 15.48
N SER A 5 -9.50 7.04 16.10
CA SER A 5 -8.27 6.31 16.46
C SER A 5 -7.34 6.17 15.25
N LEU A 6 -6.02 6.17 15.50
CA LEU A 6 -4.97 6.03 14.47
C LEU A 6 -5.31 5.00 13.39
N GLY A 7 -5.69 3.79 13.80
CA GLY A 7 -6.08 2.72 12.88
C GLY A 7 -7.27 3.05 11.99
N LYS A 8 -8.28 3.79 12.48
CA LYS A 8 -9.41 4.24 11.65
C LYS A 8 -8.98 5.21 10.55
N LYS A 9 -8.01 6.08 10.84
CA LYS A 9 -7.48 7.02 9.83
C LYS A 9 -6.68 6.28 8.75
N LEU A 10 -5.86 5.30 9.15
CA LEU A 10 -5.11 4.46 8.21
C LEU A 10 -6.05 3.58 7.37
N GLN A 11 -7.07 2.99 8.00
CA GLN A 11 -8.11 2.24 7.31
C GLN A 11 -8.84 3.12 6.28
N TYR A 12 -9.24 4.34 6.66
CA TYR A 12 -9.91 5.26 5.75
C TYR A 12 -9.03 5.64 4.54
N ALA A 13 -7.73 5.89 4.75
CA ALA A 13 -6.80 6.16 3.66
C ALA A 13 -6.71 4.96 2.70
N TYR A 14 -6.64 3.74 3.23
CA TYR A 14 -6.67 2.52 2.43
C TYR A 14 -7.99 2.33 1.67
N GLU A 15 -9.14 2.48 2.33
CA GLU A 15 -10.44 2.27 1.68
C GLU A 15 -10.69 3.27 0.55
N THR A 16 -10.31 4.53 0.75
CA THR A 16 -10.43 5.57 -0.29
C THR A 16 -9.48 5.34 -1.46
N ASP A 17 -8.25 4.85 -1.21
CA ASP A 17 -7.33 4.40 -2.27
C ASP A 17 -7.94 3.30 -3.13
N GLN A 18 -8.44 2.24 -2.49
CA GLN A 18 -9.01 1.10 -3.20
C GLN A 18 -10.28 1.49 -3.96
N ASN A 19 -11.09 2.40 -3.39
CA ASN A 19 -12.29 2.89 -4.06
C ASN A 19 -11.96 3.72 -5.31
N ASP A 20 -10.92 4.56 -5.26
CA ASP A 20 -10.47 5.28 -6.46
C ASP A 20 -9.97 4.30 -7.53
N ARG A 21 -9.23 3.25 -7.16
CA ARG A 21 -8.69 2.26 -8.10
C ARG A 21 -9.74 1.31 -8.70
N LYS A 22 -10.93 1.23 -8.11
CA LYS A 22 -12.09 0.50 -8.69
C LYS A 22 -12.81 1.31 -9.78
N GLN A 23 -12.57 2.62 -9.86
CA GLN A 23 -13.29 3.48 -10.78
C GLN A 23 -12.53 3.64 -12.09
N LEU A 24 -13.21 3.34 -13.22
CA LEU A 24 -12.63 3.44 -14.56
C LEU A 24 -12.03 4.83 -14.85
N ARG A 25 -12.67 5.91 -14.35
CA ARG A 25 -12.20 7.30 -14.51
C ARG A 25 -10.78 7.53 -13.98
N SER A 26 -10.34 6.74 -13.00
CA SER A 26 -9.02 6.88 -12.39
C SER A 26 -7.88 6.47 -13.35
N PHE A 27 -8.21 5.75 -14.42
CA PHE A 27 -7.26 5.34 -15.46
C PHE A 27 -7.37 6.18 -16.74
N ILE A 28 -8.30 7.14 -16.80
CA ILE A 28 -8.45 8.05 -17.93
C ILE A 28 -7.64 9.31 -17.63
N GLY A 29 -6.45 9.44 -18.23
CA GLY A 29 -5.45 10.44 -17.85
C GLY A 29 -5.94 11.90 -17.80
N LEU A 30 -6.88 12.30 -18.67
CA LEU A 30 -7.42 13.67 -18.68
C LEU A 30 -8.34 13.98 -17.48
N PHE A 31 -8.91 12.96 -16.84
CA PHE A 31 -9.87 13.09 -15.74
C PHE A 31 -9.38 12.51 -14.41
N SER A 32 -8.20 11.90 -14.41
CA SER A 32 -7.68 11.22 -13.23
C SER A 32 -7.11 12.23 -12.24
N LYS A 33 -7.68 12.23 -11.03
CA LYS A 33 -7.11 12.89 -9.84
C LYS A 33 -6.38 11.87 -8.94
N LEU A 34 -6.08 10.68 -9.45
CA LEU A 34 -5.56 9.58 -8.66
C LEU A 34 -4.21 9.96 -8.03
N ASN A 35 -3.27 10.48 -8.81
CA ASN A 35 -1.94 10.87 -8.32
C ASN A 35 -2.05 11.96 -7.23
N GLU A 36 -2.84 13.01 -7.47
CA GLU A 36 -3.06 14.09 -6.47
C GLU A 36 -3.62 13.53 -5.14
N ARG A 37 -4.49 12.53 -5.21
CA ARG A 37 -5.08 11.88 -4.03
C ARG A 37 -4.12 10.88 -3.38
N ASP A 38 -3.32 10.17 -4.17
CA ASP A 38 -2.21 9.32 -3.69
C ASP A 38 -1.26 10.17 -2.84
N ASP A 39 -0.82 11.33 -3.34
CA ASP A 39 0.10 12.24 -2.63
C ASP A 39 -0.48 12.75 -1.30
N LYS A 40 -1.76 13.13 -1.32
CA LYS A 40 -2.48 13.58 -0.10
C LYS A 40 -2.55 12.47 0.93
N ARG A 41 -2.91 11.25 0.53
CA ARG A 41 -2.98 10.09 1.42
C ARG A 41 -1.61 9.70 1.93
N LEU A 42 -0.60 9.71 1.08
CA LEU A 42 0.78 9.38 1.44
C LEU A 42 1.31 10.35 2.50
N THR A 43 1.08 11.65 2.32
CA THR A 43 1.46 12.68 3.31
C THR A 43 0.83 12.41 4.67
N GLN A 44 -0.50 12.16 4.70
CA GLN A 44 -1.21 11.85 5.94
C GLN A 44 -0.71 10.54 6.59
N VAL A 45 -0.49 9.49 5.79
CA VAL A 45 0.00 8.20 6.30
C VAL A 45 1.42 8.34 6.86
N LYS A 46 2.29 9.15 6.24
CA LYS A 46 3.64 9.42 6.75
C LYS A 46 3.59 10.04 8.15
N GLU A 47 2.72 11.02 8.36
CA GLU A 47 2.53 11.65 9.68
C GLU A 47 1.98 10.64 10.71
N LEU A 48 0.98 9.86 10.32
CA LEU A 48 0.35 8.88 11.20
C LEU A 48 1.25 7.68 11.55
N SER A 49 2.22 7.35 10.68
CA SER A 49 3.08 6.16 10.81
C SER A 49 4.50 6.48 11.30
N GLN A 50 4.74 7.68 11.85
CA GLN A 50 6.05 8.07 12.39
C GLN A 50 6.54 7.10 13.48
N ASP A 51 5.67 6.74 14.43
CA ASP A 51 5.97 5.69 15.40
C ASP A 51 5.39 4.34 14.96
N ARG A 52 6.17 3.62 14.16
CA ARG A 52 5.80 2.30 13.61
C ARG A 52 5.55 1.25 14.70
N LYS A 53 6.02 1.44 15.95
CA LYS A 53 5.82 0.49 17.04
C LYS A 53 4.38 0.50 17.56
N LEU A 54 3.67 1.61 17.38
CA LEU A 54 2.27 1.76 17.80
C LEU A 54 1.28 1.14 16.80
N LEU A 55 1.75 0.72 15.63
CA LEU A 55 0.91 0.16 14.58
C LEU A 55 0.58 -1.32 14.83
N LYS A 56 -0.71 -1.62 14.90
CA LYS A 56 -1.20 -3.00 14.88
C LYS A 56 -0.91 -3.64 13.52
N PRO A 57 -0.92 -4.99 13.39
CA PRO A 57 -0.66 -5.65 12.12
C PRO A 57 -1.50 -5.12 10.95
N MET A 58 -2.79 -4.85 11.18
CA MET A 58 -3.67 -4.31 10.14
C MET A 58 -3.36 -2.84 9.80
N ASP A 59 -2.95 -2.04 10.79
CA ASP A 59 -2.52 -0.66 10.56
C ASP A 59 -1.26 -0.62 9.67
N LYS A 60 -0.33 -1.56 9.89
CA LYS A 60 0.86 -1.73 9.04
C LYS A 60 0.48 -2.11 7.61
N PHE A 61 -0.48 -3.02 7.43
CA PHE A 61 -0.99 -3.38 6.12
C PHE A 61 -1.58 -2.16 5.39
N TYR A 62 -2.46 -1.40 6.05
CA TYR A 62 -3.05 -0.20 5.46
C TYR A 62 -2.00 0.85 5.08
N ALA A 63 -1.07 1.14 5.98
CA ALA A 63 0.02 2.07 5.70
C ALA A 63 0.89 1.58 4.53
N ALA A 64 1.29 0.30 4.54
CA ALA A 64 2.11 -0.30 3.49
C ALA A 64 1.46 -0.17 2.11
N PHE A 65 0.14 -0.33 2.02
CA PHE A 65 -0.58 -0.21 0.75
C PHE A 65 -0.50 1.20 0.16
N ILE A 66 -0.56 2.22 1.02
CA ILE A 66 -0.43 3.62 0.58
C ILE A 66 1.00 3.93 0.17
N TYR A 67 2.01 3.48 0.94
CA TYR A 67 3.41 3.60 0.53
C TYR A 67 3.71 2.83 -0.77
N HIS A 68 3.05 1.70 -1.04
CA HIS A 68 3.25 0.93 -2.27
C HIS A 68 2.91 1.73 -3.55
N HIS A 69 2.01 2.68 -3.43
CA HIS A 69 1.55 3.55 -4.53
C HIS A 69 2.30 4.89 -4.61
N SER A 70 3.36 5.09 -3.84
CA SER A 70 4.25 6.26 -4.01
C SER A 70 5.00 6.21 -5.35
N ASP A 71 5.91 7.16 -5.55
CA ASP A 71 6.74 7.30 -6.75
C ASP A 71 8.26 7.18 -6.49
N ASN A 72 8.68 6.90 -5.25
CA ASN A 72 10.10 6.88 -4.87
C ASN A 72 10.52 5.61 -4.10
N SER A 73 11.81 5.27 -4.21
CA SER A 73 12.40 4.05 -3.65
C SER A 73 12.34 3.95 -2.12
N THR A 74 12.45 5.07 -1.41
CA THR A 74 12.42 5.10 0.08
C THR A 74 11.04 4.68 0.61
N ASP A 75 9.99 5.14 -0.06
CA ASP A 75 8.62 4.77 0.26
C ASP A 75 8.35 3.31 -0.10
N TYR A 76 8.87 2.80 -1.23
CA TYR A 76 8.78 1.37 -1.56
C TYR A 76 9.48 0.47 -0.55
N GLU A 77 10.66 0.87 -0.05
CA GLU A 77 11.33 0.17 1.03
C GLU A 77 10.45 0.12 2.28
N THR A 78 9.80 1.23 2.62
CA THR A 78 8.87 1.31 3.75
C THR A 78 7.65 0.41 3.54
N ALA A 79 7.06 0.40 2.34
CA ALA A 79 5.97 -0.50 1.97
C ALA A 79 6.39 -1.97 2.14
N SER A 80 7.57 -2.33 1.65
CA SER A 80 8.12 -3.69 1.76
C SER A 80 8.30 -4.12 3.22
N LYS A 81 8.83 -3.24 4.08
CA LYS A 81 9.06 -3.56 5.51
C LYS A 81 7.74 -3.70 6.26
N LEU A 82 6.80 -2.77 6.09
CA LEU A 82 5.54 -2.78 6.82
C LEU A 82 4.63 -3.95 6.40
N SER A 83 4.57 -4.25 5.10
CA SER A 83 3.80 -5.40 4.59
C SER A 83 4.37 -6.74 5.06
N ALA A 84 5.71 -6.88 5.13
CA ALA A 84 6.35 -8.06 5.71
C ALA A 84 5.98 -8.25 7.19
N GLN A 85 6.07 -7.19 8.00
CA GLN A 85 5.68 -7.22 9.41
C GLN A 85 4.20 -7.52 9.62
N ALA A 86 3.32 -7.01 8.75
CA ALA A 86 1.90 -7.34 8.79
C ALA A 86 1.68 -8.83 8.51
N ALA A 87 2.35 -9.37 7.49
CA ALA A 87 2.27 -10.75 7.05
C ALA A 87 2.89 -11.77 8.03
N GLU A 88 3.80 -11.34 8.90
CA GLU A 88 4.41 -12.16 9.97
C GLU A 88 3.52 -12.28 11.20
N SER A 89 2.46 -11.47 11.31
CA SER A 89 1.51 -11.60 12.42
C SER A 89 0.71 -12.89 12.29
N GLU A 90 0.60 -13.64 13.39
CA GLU A 90 -0.25 -14.85 13.47
C GLU A 90 -1.68 -14.62 12.97
N LYS A 91 -2.22 -13.42 13.18
CA LYS A 91 -3.59 -13.07 12.75
C LYS A 91 -3.75 -12.89 11.24
N LEU A 92 -2.65 -12.60 10.54
CA LEU A 92 -2.67 -12.19 9.12
C LEU A 92 -1.79 -13.07 8.23
N GLN A 93 -1.08 -14.05 8.78
CA GLN A 93 -0.20 -14.94 8.02
C GLN A 93 -0.94 -15.66 6.88
N ASP A 94 -2.22 -15.98 7.05
CA ASP A 94 -3.04 -16.62 6.00
C ASP A 94 -3.90 -15.64 5.19
N HIS A 95 -3.82 -14.33 5.47
CA HIS A 95 -4.61 -13.33 4.77
C HIS A 95 -4.05 -13.08 3.36
N TYR A 96 -4.75 -13.59 2.33
CA TYR A 96 -4.31 -13.53 0.93
C TYR A 96 -3.78 -12.16 0.49
N GLN A 97 -4.53 -11.09 0.72
CA GLN A 97 -4.15 -9.74 0.27
C GLN A 97 -2.90 -9.21 0.99
N VAL A 98 -2.69 -9.60 2.25
CA VAL A 98 -1.50 -9.21 3.03
C VAL A 98 -0.27 -9.93 2.48
N GLN A 99 -0.41 -11.22 2.16
CA GLN A 99 0.66 -12.00 1.54
C GLN A 99 0.98 -11.53 0.11
N TRP A 100 -0.03 -11.15 -0.66
CA TRP A 100 0.17 -10.52 -1.96
C TRP A 100 0.92 -9.19 -1.83
N LEU A 101 0.50 -8.30 -0.94
CA LEU A 101 1.14 -7.00 -0.76
C LEU A 101 2.61 -7.14 -0.32
N LYS A 102 2.92 -8.10 0.56
CA LYS A 102 4.31 -8.42 0.95
C LYS A 102 5.19 -8.71 -0.27
N LYS A 103 4.70 -9.50 -1.22
CA LYS A 103 5.42 -9.85 -2.44
C LYS A 103 5.51 -8.65 -3.39
N ALA A 104 4.37 -7.99 -3.63
CA ALA A 104 4.27 -6.86 -4.54
C ALA A 104 5.11 -5.64 -4.12
N ALA A 105 5.10 -5.31 -2.83
CA ALA A 105 5.90 -4.21 -2.30
C ALA A 105 7.40 -4.53 -2.33
N TYR A 106 7.78 -5.78 -2.06
CA TYR A 106 9.18 -6.21 -2.16
C TYR A 106 9.71 -6.12 -3.59
N ASP A 107 8.98 -6.68 -4.57
CA ASP A 107 9.41 -6.63 -5.97
C ASP A 107 9.49 -5.19 -6.48
N ARG A 108 8.51 -4.35 -6.14
CA ARG A 108 8.53 -2.92 -6.48
C ARG A 108 9.78 -2.21 -5.95
N TYR A 109 10.15 -2.50 -4.70
CA TYR A 109 11.38 -1.97 -4.11
C TYR A 109 12.65 -2.52 -4.80
N MET A 110 12.69 -3.81 -5.16
CA MET A 110 13.84 -4.37 -5.89
C MET A 110 13.99 -3.73 -7.28
N VAL A 111 12.90 -3.63 -8.02
CA VAL A 111 12.90 -2.99 -9.35
C VAL A 111 13.33 -1.53 -9.27
N SER A 112 12.90 -0.79 -8.25
CA SER A 112 13.31 0.61 -8.07
C SER A 112 14.80 0.80 -7.76
N LEU A 113 15.49 -0.28 -7.36
CA LEU A 113 16.94 -0.34 -7.18
C LEU A 113 17.68 -0.91 -8.41
N GLY A 114 16.98 -1.18 -9.51
CA GLY A 114 17.55 -1.85 -10.70
C GLY A 114 17.82 -3.34 -10.49
N LYS A 115 17.21 -3.96 -9.48
CA LYS A 115 17.33 -5.40 -9.20
C LYS A 115 16.16 -6.18 -9.83
N PRO A 116 16.34 -7.47 -10.15
CA PRO A 116 15.25 -8.30 -10.66
C PRO A 116 14.17 -8.51 -9.59
N GLU A 117 12.94 -8.78 -10.05
CA GLU A 117 11.85 -9.23 -9.20
C GLU A 117 12.15 -10.60 -8.58
N LYS A 118 11.65 -10.85 -7.38
CA LYS A 118 11.73 -12.16 -6.72
C LYS A 118 10.44 -12.97 -6.91
N TYR A 119 9.29 -12.30 -6.97
CA TYR A 119 7.98 -12.95 -7.02
C TYR A 119 7.19 -12.68 -8.32
N ASN A 120 7.78 -11.94 -9.28
CA ASN A 120 7.20 -11.62 -10.59
C ASN A 120 5.83 -10.93 -10.50
N THR A 121 5.68 -9.96 -9.59
CA THR A 121 4.42 -9.26 -9.32
C THR A 121 4.23 -7.94 -10.06
N GLN A 122 5.29 -7.33 -10.60
CA GLN A 122 5.22 -6.04 -11.30
C GLN A 122 4.75 -6.18 -12.75
N ASN A 123 4.84 -7.38 -13.33
CA ASN A 123 4.52 -7.64 -14.74
C ASN A 123 3.18 -8.36 -14.97
N SER A 124 2.42 -8.67 -13.92
CA SER A 124 1.14 -9.37 -14.06
C SER A 124 -0.04 -8.39 -14.24
N PHE A 125 -0.37 -8.05 -15.49
CA PHE A 125 -1.73 -7.63 -15.86
C PHE A 125 -2.54 -8.89 -16.20
N GLY A 126 -3.04 -9.58 -15.17
CA GLY A 126 -3.90 -10.75 -15.36
C GLY A 126 -5.35 -10.34 -15.45
N ILE A 127 -5.87 -10.07 -16.66
CA ILE A 127 -7.32 -10.12 -16.86
C ILE A 127 -7.71 -11.59 -16.78
N LYS A 128 -8.26 -12.02 -15.64
CA LYS A 128 -9.05 -13.25 -15.61
C LYS A 128 -10.40 -12.91 -16.23
N VAL A 129 -10.58 -13.31 -17.49
CA VAL A 129 -11.91 -13.47 -18.06
C VAL A 129 -12.37 -14.86 -17.61
N GLU A 130 -13.33 -14.89 -16.69
CA GLU A 130 -14.17 -16.09 -16.48
C GLU A 130 -15.20 -16.21 -17.61
#